data_AF-A0A8X6PF23-F1
#
_entry.id   AF-A0A8X6PF23-F1
#
_cell.length_a   1.000
_cell.length_b   1.000
_cell.length_c   1.000
_cell.angle_alpha   90.00
_cell.angle_beta   90.00
_cell.angle_gamma   90.00
#
_symmetry.space_group_name_H-M   'P 1'
#
loop_
_entity.id
_entity.type
_entity.pdbx_description
1 polymer ?
#
loop_
_entity_poly.entity_id
_entity_poly.type
_entity_poly.pdbx_seq_one_letter_code
_entity_poly.pdbx_strand_id
1 'polypeptide(L)'
;MTKDCAKMGEQPIFTTKAHVFHIDPKTKRSWVPASSQAVNVSFFFDSTRNLYRIISVEGSKAVINSTITPNMTFTKTSQKFGQWSDIRANTVYGLGFASEPELNKDSSSQIFWYVLVYPTRSRVPQNTLHPNMIIY
;
A
#
# COMPACT_ATOMS: atom_id res chain seq x y z
N MET A 1 -19.11 -0.31 -26.37
CA MET A 1 -18.84 0.64 -25.26
C MET A 1 -18.90 -0.20 -24.00
N THR A 2 -17.83 -0.47 -23.25
CA THR A 2 -16.78 0.42 -22.74
C THR A 2 -15.43 -0.28 -22.78
N LYS A 3 -14.50 0.33 -23.51
CA LYS A 3 -13.06 0.13 -23.34
C LYS A 3 -12.60 1.02 -22.18
N ASP A 4 -11.45 0.67 -21.63
CA ASP A 4 -10.64 1.41 -20.67
C ASP A 4 -10.89 1.07 -19.19
N CYS A 5 -9.98 0.28 -18.60
CA CYS A 5 -9.14 0.76 -17.50
C CYS A 5 -8.23 -0.35 -16.96
N ALA A 6 -7.35 -0.88 -17.81
CA ALA A 6 -6.11 -1.49 -17.35
C ALA A 6 -5.08 -1.25 -18.46
N LYS A 7 -4.09 -0.40 -18.22
CA LYS A 7 -2.81 -0.58 -18.90
C LYS A 7 -2.25 -1.91 -18.38
N MET A 8 -2.63 -2.99 -19.07
CA MET A 8 -2.25 -4.39 -18.84
C MET A 8 -0.75 -4.56 -19.14
N GLY A 9 0.12 -4.20 -18.19
CA GLY A 9 1.57 -4.35 -18.37
C GLY A 9 2.41 -4.28 -17.10
N GLU A 10 1.95 -3.60 -16.05
CA GLU A 10 2.67 -3.56 -14.77
C GLU A 10 2.16 -4.67 -13.85
N GLN A 11 2.99 -5.70 -13.62
CA GLN A 11 2.72 -6.73 -12.61
C GLN A 11 2.92 -6.14 -11.21
N PRO A 12 2.02 -6.43 -10.24
CA PRO A 12 2.19 -5.95 -8.88
C PRO A 12 3.43 -6.61 -8.26
N ILE A 13 4.27 -5.81 -7.62
CA ILE A 13 5.47 -6.27 -6.91
C ILE A 13 5.06 -7.03 -5.64
N PHE A 14 3.98 -6.57 -5.01
CA PHE A 14 3.40 -7.17 -3.81
C PHE A 14 1.89 -6.94 -3.81
N THR A 15 1.14 -7.90 -3.30
CA THR A 15 -0.31 -7.77 -3.09
C THR A 15 -0.68 -8.39 -1.76
N THR A 16 -1.51 -7.69 -0.99
CA THR A 16 -2.15 -8.20 0.22
C THR A 16 -3.65 -7.95 0.18
N LYS A 17 -4.41 -8.53 1.11
CA LYS A 17 -5.86 -8.38 1.23
C LYS A 17 -6.21 -7.71 2.55
N ALA A 18 -6.94 -6.60 2.50
CA ALA A 18 -7.32 -5.84 3.69
C ALA A 18 -8.63 -5.06 3.48
N HIS A 19 -9.30 -4.70 4.57
CA HIS A 19 -10.36 -3.69 4.55
C HIS A 19 -9.73 -2.31 4.48
N VAL A 20 -10.21 -1.45 3.59
CA VAL A 20 -9.67 -0.11 3.39
C VAL A 20 -10.55 0.91 4.11
N PHE A 21 -9.90 1.84 4.80
CA PHE A 21 -10.53 2.97 5.47
C PHE A 21 -9.87 4.28 5.05
N HIS A 22 -10.65 5.36 5.04
CA HIS A 22 -10.14 6.73 4.91
C HIS A 22 -10.44 7.50 6.18
N ILE A 23 -9.62 8.50 6.50
CA ILE A 23 -10.02 9.47 7.51
C ILE A 23 -11.12 10.37 6.95
N ASP A 24 -12.14 10.64 7.75
CA ASP A 24 -13.22 11.55 7.38
C ASP A 24 -12.62 12.93 7.02
N PRO A 25 -12.88 13.45 5.81
CA PRO A 25 -12.28 14.71 5.36
C PRO A 25 -12.79 15.92 6.16
N LYS A 26 -13.96 15.84 6.80
CA LYS A 26 -14.55 16.91 7.61
C LYS A 26 -14.02 16.90 9.04
N THR A 27 -14.05 15.75 9.69
CA THR A 27 -13.69 15.66 11.11
C THR A 27 -12.19 15.44 11.32
N LYS A 28 -11.48 14.88 10.33
CA LYS A 28 -10.06 14.48 10.37
C LYS A 28 -9.71 13.63 11.60
N ARG A 29 -10.70 12.93 12.18
CA ARG A 29 -10.56 12.16 13.43
C ARG A 29 -11.27 10.80 13.40
N SER A 30 -12.29 10.64 12.56
CA SER A 30 -13.02 9.37 12.41
C SER A 30 -12.57 8.60 11.18
N TRP A 31 -12.58 7.27 11.27
CA TRP A 31 -12.37 6.37 10.14
C TRP A 31 -13.70 6.09 9.45
N VAL A 32 -13.70 6.17 8.12
CA VAL A 32 -14.83 5.83 7.26
C VAL A 32 -14.43 4.64 6.39
N PRO A 33 -15.24 3.57 6.31
CA PRO A 33 -14.95 2.44 5.44
C PRO A 33 -14.95 2.90 3.97
N ALA A 34 -13.86 2.59 3.28
CA ALA A 34 -13.71 2.85 1.85
C ALA A 34 -14.05 1.61 1.00
N SER A 35 -13.98 0.41 1.59
CA SER A 35 -14.42 -0.85 1.00
C SER A 35 -15.46 -1.57 1.87
N SER A 36 -16.40 -2.28 1.24
CA SER A 36 -17.44 -3.09 1.89
C SER A 36 -16.92 -4.46 2.35
N GLN A 37 -15.87 -4.95 1.70
CA GLN A 37 -15.19 -6.21 2.00
C GLN A 37 -13.67 -6.04 1.94
N ALA A 38 -12.94 -7.09 2.31
CA ALA A 38 -11.49 -7.11 2.16
C ALA A 38 -11.12 -7.16 0.67
N VAL A 39 -10.37 -6.16 0.21
CA VAL A 39 -9.95 -5.98 -1.19
C VAL A 39 -8.45 -6.17 -1.34
N ASN A 40 -8.01 -6.44 -2.57
CA ASN A 40 -6.59 -6.50 -2.88
C ASN A 40 -5.98 -5.10 -2.83
N VAL A 41 -4.89 -4.97 -2.09
CA VAL A 41 -4.05 -3.78 -1.98
C VAL A 41 -2.70 -4.14 -2.59
N SER A 42 -2.40 -3.55 -3.73
CA SER A 42 -1.27 -3.94 -4.57
C SER A 42 -0.28 -2.79 -4.72
N PHE A 43 1.00 -3.13 -4.67
CA PHE A 43 2.12 -2.21 -4.83
C PHE A 43 2.68 -2.34 -6.24
N PHE A 44 2.75 -1.22 -6.95
CA PHE A 44 3.24 -1.13 -8.31
C PHE A 44 4.45 -0.20 -8.38
N PHE A 45 5.35 -0.48 -9.32
CA PHE A 45 6.40 0.44 -9.72
C PHE A 45 6.08 0.96 -11.12
N ASP A 46 5.83 2.26 -11.20
CA ASP A 46 5.60 2.98 -12.45
C ASP A 46 6.97 3.40 -12.99
N SER A 47 7.47 2.66 -13.97
CA SER A 47 8.79 2.91 -14.57
C SER A 47 8.82 4.20 -15.40
N THR A 48 7.67 4.65 -15.91
CA THR A 48 7.56 5.88 -16.72
C THR A 48 7.78 7.11 -15.85
N ARG A 49 7.26 7.09 -14.63
CA ARG A 49 7.41 8.17 -13.65
C ARG A 49 8.46 7.89 -12.57
N ASN A 50 9.10 6.73 -12.66
CA ASN A 50 10.10 6.24 -11.72
C ASN A 50 9.67 6.36 -10.25
N LEU A 51 8.47 5.87 -9.93
CA LEU A 51 7.87 5.97 -8.59
C LEU A 51 7.05 4.74 -8.22
N TYR A 52 6.80 4.56 -6.92
CA TYR A 52 5.96 3.49 -6.41
C TYR A 52 4.54 3.97 -6.12
N ARG A 53 3.56 3.08 -6.29
CA ARG A 53 2.13 3.37 -6.04
C ARG A 53 1.47 2.22 -5.28
N ILE A 54 0.57 2.58 -4.39
CA ILE A 54 -0.39 1.65 -3.77
C ILE A 54 -1.71 1.84 -4.49
N ILE A 55 -2.20 0.78 -5.12
CA ILE A 55 -3.45 0.78 -5.86
C ILE A 55 -4.36 -0.30 -5.26
N SER A 56 -5.61 0.06 -5.04
CA SER A 56 -6.66 -0.87 -4.64
C SER A 56 -7.98 -0.44 -5.28
N VAL A 57 -8.74 -1.42 -5.76
CA VAL A 57 -10.04 -1.22 -6.42
C VAL A 57 -11.09 -2.12 -5.78
N GLU A 58 -12.29 -1.59 -5.64
CA GLU A 58 -13.49 -2.35 -5.30
C GLU A 58 -14.48 -2.26 -6.47
N GLY A 59 -14.67 -3.38 -7.18
CA GLY A 59 -15.38 -3.35 -8.47
C GLY A 59 -14.64 -2.47 -9.47
N SER A 60 -15.30 -1.43 -9.99
CA SER A 60 -14.70 -0.42 -10.87
C SER A 60 -14.21 0.83 -10.15
N LYS A 61 -14.40 0.93 -8.82
CA LYS A 61 -14.06 2.11 -8.03
C LYS A 61 -12.66 1.98 -7.45
N ALA A 62 -11.77 2.93 -7.72
CA ALA A 62 -10.51 3.04 -7.01
C ALA A 62 -10.76 3.48 -5.56
N VAL A 63 -10.34 2.64 -4.60
CA VAL A 63 -10.43 2.92 -3.16
C VAL A 63 -9.08 3.35 -2.59
N ILE A 64 -7.97 2.98 -3.23
CA ILE A 64 -6.64 3.53 -2.97
C ILE A 64 -5.99 3.88 -4.30
N ASN A 65 -5.47 5.10 -4.39
CA ASN A 65 -4.57 5.52 -5.45
C ASN A 65 -3.51 6.44 -4.84
N SER A 66 -2.58 5.83 -4.11
CA SER A 66 -1.58 6.55 -3.34
C SER A 66 -0.23 6.49 -4.05
N THR A 67 0.42 7.64 -4.21
CA THR A 67 1.79 7.71 -4.74
C THR A 67 2.74 7.76 -3.56
N ILE A 68 3.68 6.83 -3.51
CA ILE A 68 4.54 6.69 -2.35
C ILE A 68 5.68 7.71 -2.45
N THR A 69 5.90 8.46 -1.37
CA THR A 69 6.88 9.55 -1.32
C THR A 69 7.96 9.31 -0.25
N PRO A 70 9.16 9.91 -0.40
CA PRO A 70 10.26 9.87 0.57
C PRO A 70 9.97 10.28 2.01
N ASN A 71 8.79 10.78 2.36
CA ASN A 71 8.45 11.19 3.73
C ASN A 71 7.19 10.49 4.25
N MET A 72 6.74 9.46 3.52
CA MET A 72 5.53 8.74 3.83
C MET A 72 5.85 7.60 4.79
N THR A 73 5.15 7.56 5.92
CA THR A 73 5.37 6.57 6.98
C THR A 73 4.12 5.72 7.18
N PHE A 74 4.29 4.41 7.18
CA PHE A 74 3.25 3.48 7.64
C PHE A 74 3.37 3.26 9.15
N THR A 75 2.33 3.63 9.88
CA THR A 75 2.25 3.51 11.34
C THR A 75 1.25 2.42 11.72
N LYS A 76 1.70 1.41 12.47
CA LYS A 76 0.80 0.46 13.13
C LYS A 76 0.14 1.14 14.32
N THR A 77 -1.19 1.15 14.38
CA THR A 77 -1.95 1.73 15.50
C THR A 77 -2.72 0.69 16.30
N SER A 78 -2.84 -0.54 15.79
CA SER A 78 -3.29 -1.70 16.58
C SER A 78 -2.70 -3.01 16.03
N GLN A 79 -3.03 -4.14 16.67
CA GLN A 79 -2.58 -5.49 16.27
C GLN A 79 -2.99 -5.89 14.85
N LYS A 80 -4.05 -5.28 14.29
CA LYS A 80 -4.59 -5.62 12.96
C LYS A 80 -4.81 -4.40 12.09
N PHE A 81 -4.33 -3.23 12.51
CA PHE A 81 -4.58 -1.98 11.81
C PHE A 81 -3.32 -1.14 11.70
N GLY A 82 -3.09 -0.60 10.52
CA GLY A 82 -2.09 0.43 10.30
C GLY A 82 -2.53 1.44 9.25
N GLN A 83 -1.82 2.55 9.19
CA GLN A 83 -2.21 3.73 8.43
C GLN A 83 -1.01 4.47 7.85
N TRP A 84 -1.26 5.30 6.84
CA TRP A 84 -0.30 6.29 6.35
C TRP A 84 -1.02 7.55 5.86
N SER A 85 -0.33 8.68 5.91
CA SER A 85 -0.80 9.92 5.31
C SER A 85 -0.31 10.05 3.87
N ASP A 86 -1.21 10.43 2.95
CA ASP A 86 -0.86 10.83 1.60
C ASP A 86 -1.20 12.31 1.42
N ILE A 87 -0.16 13.15 1.43
CA ILE A 87 -0.28 14.60 1.31
C ILE A 87 -0.82 14.99 -0.09
N ARG A 88 -0.45 14.25 -1.14
CA ARG A 88 -0.88 14.56 -2.51
C ARG A 88 -2.36 14.26 -2.70
N ALA A 89 -2.85 13.18 -2.10
CA ALA A 89 -4.26 12.84 -2.09
C ALA A 89 -5.06 13.57 -0.99
N ASN A 90 -4.39 14.35 -0.13
CA ASN A 90 -4.97 15.05 1.02
C ASN A 90 -5.83 14.15 1.92
N THR A 91 -5.37 12.92 2.13
CA THR A 91 -6.11 11.90 2.90
C THR A 91 -5.17 11.01 3.70
N VAL A 92 -5.73 10.33 4.68
CA VAL A 92 -5.04 9.29 5.45
C VAL A 92 -5.74 7.98 5.14
N TYR A 93 -4.97 7.00 4.68
CA TYR A 93 -5.47 5.66 4.40
C TYR A 93 -5.19 4.75 5.59
N GLY A 94 -6.14 3.86 5.89
CA GLY A 94 -6.03 2.84 6.90
C GLY A 94 -6.31 1.47 6.31
N LEU A 95 -5.59 0.45 6.77
CA LEU A 95 -5.76 -0.93 6.38
C LEU A 95 -6.07 -1.79 7.61
N GLY A 96 -7.20 -2.48 7.58
CA GLY A 96 -7.59 -3.49 8.55
C GLY A 96 -7.38 -4.90 8.01
N PHE A 97 -6.46 -5.64 8.62
CA PHE A 97 -6.10 -7.01 8.24
C PHE A 97 -6.94 -8.04 9.01
N ALA A 98 -7.08 -9.26 8.50
CA ALA A 98 -7.90 -10.28 9.18
C ALA A 98 -7.19 -10.81 10.45
N SER A 99 -5.86 -10.84 10.42
CA SER A 99 -5.05 -11.33 11.54
C SER A 99 -3.78 -10.49 11.78
N GLU A 100 -3.23 -10.59 13.00
CA GLU A 100 -1.94 -9.97 13.33
C GLU A 100 -0.78 -10.54 12.50
N PRO A 101 -0.67 -11.87 12.27
CA PRO A 101 0.35 -12.42 11.40
C PRO A 101 0.32 -11.86 9.98
N GLU A 102 -0.85 -11.57 9.41
CA GLU A 102 -0.97 -10.91 8.11
C GLU A 102 -0.43 -9.48 8.17
N LEU A 103 -0.82 -8.68 9.16
CA LEU A 103 -0.26 -7.33 9.35
C LEU A 103 1.25 -7.39 9.53
N ASN A 104 1.75 -8.35 10.32
CA ASN A 104 3.18 -8.50 10.57
C ASN A 104 3.92 -8.94 9.31
N LYS A 105 3.41 -9.90 8.54
CA LYS A 105 3.95 -10.32 7.25
C LYS A 105 4.00 -9.16 6.25
N ASP A 106 2.93 -8.40 6.15
CA ASP A 106 2.82 -7.28 5.22
C ASP A 106 3.73 -6.14 5.64
N SER A 107 3.74 -5.82 6.94
CA SER A 107 4.67 -4.83 7.47
C SER A 107 6.12 -5.24 7.28
N SER A 108 6.43 -6.55 7.37
CA SER A 108 7.75 -7.17 7.21
C SER A 108 8.16 -7.40 5.76
N SER A 109 7.26 -7.19 4.80
CA SER A 109 7.60 -7.25 3.39
C SER A 109 8.68 -6.20 3.12
N GLN A 110 9.81 -6.61 2.54
CA GLN A 110 10.93 -5.73 2.26
C GLN A 110 10.51 -4.53 1.41
N ILE A 111 9.56 -4.70 0.48
CA ILE A 111 8.99 -3.59 -0.30
C ILE A 111 8.16 -2.67 0.58
N PHE A 112 7.34 -3.22 1.47
CA PHE A 112 6.54 -2.41 2.40
C PHE A 112 7.42 -1.63 3.38
N TRP A 113 8.46 -2.25 3.95
CA TRP A 113 9.49 -1.60 4.77
C TRP A 113 10.30 -0.55 4.00
N TYR A 114 10.83 -0.88 2.84
CA TYR A 114 11.65 0.05 2.06
C TYR A 114 10.85 1.25 1.58
N VAL A 115 9.60 1.04 1.19
CA VAL A 115 8.81 2.04 0.50
C VAL A 115 7.98 2.89 1.46
N LEU A 116 7.59 2.37 2.64
CA LEU A 116 6.79 3.11 3.63
C LEU A 116 7.47 3.28 5.00
N VAL A 117 8.71 2.81 5.20
CA VAL A 117 9.44 2.97 6.48
C VAL A 117 10.85 3.56 6.30
N TYR A 118 11.55 3.30 5.17
CA TYR A 118 12.85 3.95 4.84
C TYR A 118 12.91 4.55 3.42
N PRO A 119 12.09 5.56 3.14
CA PRO A 119 11.85 6.03 1.78
C PRO A 119 12.97 6.95 1.20
N THR A 120 14.11 7.12 1.88
CA THR A 120 15.28 7.90 1.39
C THR A 120 16.33 7.07 0.62
N ARG A 121 16.22 5.72 0.59
CA ARG A 121 17.19 4.86 -0.11
C ARG A 121 16.75 4.61 -1.56
N SER A 122 17.36 5.34 -2.49
CA SER A 122 16.99 5.46 -3.91
C SER A 122 17.19 4.22 -4.80
N ARG A 123 17.63 3.07 -4.27
CA ARG A 123 17.74 1.81 -5.03
C ARG A 123 17.41 0.62 -4.14
N VAL A 124 16.45 -0.20 -4.58
CA VAL A 124 16.39 -1.61 -4.17
C VAL A 124 17.62 -2.28 -4.79
N PRO A 125 18.56 -2.86 -4.02
CA PRO A 125 19.66 -3.61 -4.60
C PRO A 125 19.07 -4.78 -5.42
N GLN A 126 19.46 -4.93 -6.68
CA GLN A 126 18.99 -6.03 -7.54
C GLN A 126 19.26 -7.42 -6.94
N ASN A 127 20.16 -7.53 -5.95
CA ASN A 127 20.53 -8.79 -5.30
C ASN A 127 19.56 -9.29 -4.22
N THR A 128 18.50 -8.55 -3.88
CA THR A 128 17.58 -8.91 -2.79
C THR A 128 16.34 -9.71 -3.20
N LEU A 129 16.24 -10.15 -4.46
CA LEU A 129 15.14 -11.01 -4.95
C LEU A 129 15.46 -12.52 -4.90
N HIS A 130 16.60 -12.95 -4.36
CA HIS A 130 16.94 -14.36 -4.30
C HIS A 130 16.33 -15.06 -3.07
N PRO A 131 15.72 -16.25 -3.22
CA PRO A 131 14.96 -16.92 -2.15
C PRO A 131 15.80 -17.63 -1.09
N ASN A 132 17.13 -17.49 -1.07
CA ASN A 132 18.00 -18.22 -0.15
C ASN A 132 19.09 -17.32 0.42
N MET A 133 18.89 -16.79 1.64
CA MET A 133 20.01 -16.53 2.52
C MET A 133 19.62 -16.65 4.00
N ILE A 134 20.18 -17.68 4.62
CA ILE A 134 20.26 -17.94 6.06
C ILE A 134 21.15 -16.85 6.68
N ILE A 135 20.72 -16.30 7.81
CA ILE A 135 21.46 -15.30 8.59
C ILE A 135 22.16 -16.05 9.74
N TYR A 136 23.48 -15.86 9.88
CA TYR A 136 24.21 -16.15 11.13
C TYR A 136 24.00 -15.00 12.12
#